data_AF-A0A3R7WSF1-F1
#
_entry.id   AF-A0A3R7WSF1-F1
#
_cell.length_a   1.000
_cell.length_b   1.000
_cell.length_c   1.000
_cell.angle_alpha   90.00
_cell.angle_beta   90.00
_cell.angle_gamma   90.00
#
_symmetry.space_group_name_H-M   'P 1'
#
loop_
_entity.id
_entity.type
_entity.pdbx_description
1 polymer ?
#
loop_
_entity_poly.entity_id
_entity_poly.type
_entity_poly.pdbx_seq_one_letter_code
_entity_poly.pdbx_strand_id
1 'polypeptide(L)'
;MTIGYGAPTNDIFYGGCSSMALLLTVESVSGIFLDSLCFGVFFVRFSRATRRATSVVFSKHAVVQQIHGEYCVLFQVCERRRHQLVEAHVRCYGVAKRHSDAPFQTLPMRIQSPDDNLGAFVLLALPQLIARYSYTADDIKWHHTFAPCVSRDPVTHGAVVDFDLFHTLVPAPSCPSTVV
;
A
#
# COMPACT_ATOMS: atom_id res chain seq x y z
N MET A 1 16.51 -10.82 30.59
CA MET A 1 17.94 -10.93 31.02
C MET A 1 18.09 -12.03 32.07
N THR A 2 19.12 -12.90 31.99
CA THR A 2 19.44 -13.83 33.08
C THR A 2 20.49 -13.22 34.01
N ILE A 3 20.27 -13.37 35.31
CA ILE A 3 20.98 -12.65 36.37
C ILE A 3 22.48 -12.94 36.40
N GLY A 4 22.91 -14.15 36.01
CA GLY A 4 24.29 -14.43 35.60
C GLY A 4 25.42 -14.11 36.60
N TYR A 5 25.13 -13.83 37.88
CA TYR A 5 26.14 -13.36 38.83
C TYR A 5 27.20 -14.39 39.23
N GLY A 6 27.02 -15.68 38.88
CA GLY A 6 28.00 -16.73 39.19
C GLY A 6 28.27 -16.85 40.68
N ALA A 7 27.25 -17.20 41.48
CA ALA A 7 27.38 -17.32 42.93
C ALA A 7 28.51 -18.31 43.29
N PRO A 8 29.39 -17.99 44.27
CA PRO A 8 30.37 -18.93 44.79
C PRO A 8 29.66 -20.21 45.25
N THR A 9 30.28 -21.36 45.02
CA THR A 9 29.72 -22.71 45.21
C THR A 9 29.15 -22.99 46.61
N ASN A 10 29.32 -22.07 47.57
CA ASN A 10 28.93 -22.23 48.98
C ASN A 10 27.78 -21.31 49.44
N ASP A 11 27.22 -20.42 48.59
CA ASP A 11 26.27 -19.39 49.05
C ASP A 11 25.01 -19.32 48.16
N ILE A 12 24.21 -20.39 48.12
CA ILE A 12 23.16 -20.55 47.10
C ILE A 12 22.04 -19.48 47.14
N PHE A 13 21.90 -18.70 48.23
CA PHE A 13 21.02 -17.51 48.34
C PHE A 13 21.53 -16.45 49.35
N TYR A 14 22.84 -16.18 49.42
CA TYR A 14 23.43 -15.19 50.36
C TYR A 14 23.01 -15.39 51.84
N GLY A 15 23.41 -16.52 52.44
CA GLY A 15 23.23 -16.74 53.89
C GLY A 15 21.81 -17.11 54.34
N GLY A 16 21.00 -17.74 53.49
CA GLY A 16 19.67 -18.26 53.86
C GLY A 16 18.60 -17.18 54.06
N CYS A 17 18.87 -15.94 53.66
CA CYS A 17 17.91 -14.85 53.74
C CYS A 17 16.81 -15.01 52.67
N SER A 18 15.61 -15.40 53.11
CA SER A 18 14.42 -15.53 52.25
C SER A 18 14.08 -14.24 51.49
N SER A 19 14.40 -13.08 52.07
CA SER A 19 14.24 -11.78 51.42
C SER A 19 15.02 -11.66 50.11
N MET A 20 16.22 -12.21 50.02
CA MET A 20 17.04 -12.15 48.81
C MET A 20 16.48 -13.07 47.71
N ALA A 21 16.02 -14.27 48.08
CA ALA A 21 15.34 -15.17 47.15
C ALA A 21 14.05 -14.54 46.58
N LEU A 22 13.30 -13.79 47.40
CA LEU A 22 12.12 -13.07 46.95
C LEU A 22 12.48 -11.93 46.00
N LEU A 23 13.51 -11.13 46.30
CA LEU A 23 13.95 -10.04 45.43
C LEU A 23 14.41 -10.55 44.06
N LEU A 24 15.22 -11.60 44.02
CA LEU A 24 15.70 -12.22 42.78
C LEU A 24 14.57 -12.83 41.93
N THR A 25 13.56 -13.42 42.58
CA THR A 25 12.39 -13.98 41.88
C THR A 25 11.49 -12.87 41.32
N VAL A 26 11.23 -11.81 42.08
CA VAL A 26 10.49 -10.64 41.58
C VAL A 26 11.23 -9.93 40.43
N GLU A 27 12.54 -9.74 40.55
CA GLU A 27 13.37 -9.14 39.50
C GLU A 27 13.31 -9.97 38.21
N SER A 28 13.51 -11.29 38.30
CA SER A 28 13.47 -12.18 37.14
C SER A 28 12.08 -12.23 36.48
N VAL A 29 11.01 -12.28 37.27
CA VAL A 29 9.63 -12.23 36.74
C VAL A 29 9.35 -10.90 36.05
N SER A 30 9.79 -9.78 36.64
CA SER A 30 9.64 -8.45 36.04
C SER A 30 10.43 -8.31 34.74
N GLY A 31 11.64 -8.89 34.68
CA GLY A 31 12.49 -8.90 33.49
C GLY A 31 11.85 -9.70 32.34
N ILE A 32 11.29 -10.88 32.62
CA ILE A 32 10.59 -11.68 31.60
C ILE A 32 9.35 -10.93 31.09
N PHE A 33 8.61 -10.26 31.97
CA PHE A 33 7.44 -9.47 31.58
C PHE A 33 7.81 -8.31 30.65
N LEU A 34 8.87 -7.57 30.98
CA LEU A 34 9.37 -6.47 30.15
C LEU A 34 9.94 -6.96 28.82
N ASP A 35 10.70 -8.06 28.82
CA ASP A 35 11.23 -8.68 27.60
C ASP A 35 10.08 -9.09 26.65
N SER A 36 9.03 -9.72 27.18
CA SER A 36 7.82 -10.09 26.42
C SER A 36 7.11 -8.88 25.83
N LEU A 37 6.94 -7.81 26.62
CA LEU A 37 6.34 -6.56 26.13
C LEU A 37 7.17 -5.93 25.01
N CYS A 38 8.49 -5.91 25.16
CA CYS A 38 9.42 -5.42 24.14
C CYS A 38 9.27 -6.22 22.84
N PHE A 39 9.32 -7.56 22.90
CA PHE A 39 9.11 -8.41 21.73
C PHE A 39 7.75 -8.17 21.08
N GLY A 40 6.69 -7.99 21.86
CA GLY A 40 5.36 -7.65 21.36
C GLY A 40 5.34 -6.32 20.58
N VAL A 41 5.94 -5.26 21.14
CA VAL A 41 6.04 -3.95 20.49
C VAL A 41 6.88 -4.01 19.21
N PHE A 42 8.01 -4.73 19.24
CA PHE A 42 8.84 -4.95 18.05
C PHE A 42 8.09 -5.75 16.99
N PHE A 43 7.38 -6.81 17.37
CA PHE A 43 6.59 -7.62 16.46
C PHE A 43 5.49 -6.78 15.79
N VAL A 44 4.78 -5.94 16.55
CA VAL A 44 3.80 -5.00 15.99
C VAL A 44 4.45 -4.01 15.03
N ARG A 45 5.66 -3.50 15.34
CA ARG A 45 6.39 -2.60 14.44
C ARG A 45 6.84 -3.31 13.15
N PHE A 46 7.30 -4.55 13.22
CA PHE A 46 7.73 -5.33 12.07
C PHE A 46 6.56 -5.81 11.21
N SER A 47 5.42 -6.13 11.82
CA SER A 47 4.21 -6.56 11.11
C SER A 47 3.54 -5.41 10.34
N ARG A 48 3.88 -4.15 10.62
CA ARG A 48 3.42 -3.00 9.82
C ARG A 48 3.98 -3.09 8.40
N ALA A 49 3.11 -3.44 7.46
CA ALA A 49 3.40 -3.60 6.04
C ALA A 49 3.67 -2.29 5.26
N THR A 50 4.16 -1.23 5.90
CA THR A 50 4.29 0.11 5.29
C THR A 50 5.26 0.13 4.10
N ARG A 51 6.27 -0.75 4.06
CA ARG A 51 7.26 -0.80 2.97
C ARG A 51 6.70 -1.25 1.61
N ARG A 52 5.52 -1.89 1.55
CA ARG A 52 4.94 -2.32 0.28
C ARG A 52 4.18 -1.20 -0.43
N ALA A 53 3.70 -0.17 0.27
CA ALA A 53 2.98 0.94 -0.37
C ALA A 53 3.85 1.71 -1.39
N THR A 54 5.18 1.65 -1.29
CA THR A 54 6.10 2.31 -2.23
C THR A 54 6.37 1.51 -3.51
N SER A 55 5.89 0.27 -3.62
CA SER A 55 6.11 -0.55 -4.81
C SER A 55 4.99 -0.45 -5.85
N VAL A 56 3.85 0.10 -5.46
CA VAL A 56 2.77 0.45 -6.38
C VAL A 56 3.12 1.78 -7.05
N VAL A 57 3.15 1.78 -8.38
CA VAL A 57 3.45 2.94 -9.22
C VAL A 57 2.18 3.38 -9.93
N PHE A 58 1.95 4.69 -9.91
CA PHE A 58 0.86 5.34 -10.65
C PHE A 58 1.43 6.07 -11.87
N SER A 59 0.64 6.19 -12.93
CA SER A 59 0.97 7.06 -14.06
C SER A 59 1.17 8.51 -13.59
N LYS A 60 2.12 9.23 -14.18
CA LYS A 60 2.36 10.64 -13.84
C LYS A 60 1.18 11.54 -14.24
N HIS A 61 0.55 11.19 -15.36
CA HIS A 61 -0.57 11.92 -15.94
C HIS A 61 -1.83 11.07 -15.91
N ALA A 62 -2.97 11.72 -15.74
CA ALA A 62 -4.26 11.11 -16.05
C ALA A 62 -4.67 11.59 -17.45
N VAL A 63 -5.34 10.74 -18.21
CA VAL A 63 -5.78 11.10 -19.56
C VAL A 63 -7.29 11.09 -19.66
N VAL A 64 -7.84 12.00 -20.47
CA VAL A 64 -9.26 12.03 -20.80
C VAL A 64 -9.41 11.67 -22.27
N GLN A 65 -10.12 10.57 -22.52
CA GLN A 65 -10.40 10.07 -23.86
C GLN A 65 -11.89 9.78 -23.99
N GLN A 66 -12.41 9.97 -25.20
CA GLN A 66 -13.76 9.54 -25.54
C GLN A 66 -13.77 8.06 -25.91
N ILE A 67 -14.55 7.26 -25.20
CA ILE A 67 -14.70 5.82 -25.42
C ILE A 67 -16.21 5.57 -25.53
N HIS A 68 -16.67 5.01 -26.66
CA HIS A 68 -18.10 4.76 -26.93
C HIS A 68 -19.02 5.98 -26.76
N GLY A 69 -18.53 7.18 -27.13
CA GLY A 69 -19.30 8.43 -27.05
C GLY A 69 -19.22 9.15 -25.69
N GLU A 70 -18.73 8.47 -24.65
CA GLU A 70 -18.61 9.02 -23.29
C GLU A 70 -17.16 9.46 -22.99
N TYR A 71 -16.99 10.48 -22.16
CA TYR A 71 -15.66 10.91 -21.70
C TYR A 71 -15.23 10.09 -20.48
N CYS A 72 -14.16 9.32 -20.64
CA CYS A 72 -13.58 8.50 -19.58
C CYS A 72 -12.24 9.09 -19.13
N VAL A 73 -12.02 9.10 -17.82
CA VAL A 73 -10.70 9.41 -17.21
C VAL A 73 -9.95 8.10 -17.02
N LEU A 74 -8.75 8.00 -17.59
CA LEU A 74 -7.90 6.84 -17.47
C LEU A 74 -6.61 7.20 -16.72
N PHE A 75 -6.15 6.26 -15.90
CA PHE A 75 -4.87 6.30 -15.23
C PHE A 75 -4.34 4.87 -15.12
N GLN A 76 -3.02 4.70 -15.13
CA GLN A 76 -2.39 3.40 -14.99
C GLN A 76 -1.86 3.19 -13.58
N VAL A 77 -2.03 1.96 -13.06
CA VAL A 77 -1.49 1.53 -11.78
C VAL A 77 -0.82 0.18 -11.98
N CYS A 78 0.39 0.01 -11.47
CA CYS A 78 1.14 -1.23 -11.59
C CYS A 78 1.91 -1.54 -10.30
N GLU A 79 2.08 -2.82 -9.97
CA GLU A 79 2.96 -3.27 -8.89
C GLU A 79 4.34 -3.58 -9.47
N ARG A 80 5.37 -2.88 -9.02
CA ARG A 80 6.75 -3.04 -9.52
C ARG A 80 7.43 -4.32 -9.03
N ARG A 81 7.02 -4.86 -7.87
CA ARG A 81 7.62 -6.08 -7.32
C ARG A 81 7.01 -7.33 -7.96
N ARG A 82 7.78 -8.42 -8.00
CA ARG A 82 7.37 -9.71 -8.60
C ARG A 82 6.21 -10.41 -7.86
N HIS A 83 6.00 -10.11 -6.57
CA HIS A 83 4.90 -10.69 -5.82
C HIS A 83 3.56 -10.00 -6.16
N GLN A 84 2.52 -10.77 -6.42
CA GLN A 84 1.20 -10.21 -6.69
C GLN A 84 0.56 -9.67 -5.39
N LEU A 85 -0.15 -8.55 -5.51
CA LEU A 85 -1.03 -8.06 -4.45
C LEU A 85 -2.32 -8.89 -4.46
N VAL A 86 -2.60 -9.55 -3.35
CA VAL A 86 -3.88 -10.25 -3.13
C VAL A 86 -4.95 -9.19 -2.80
N GLU A 87 -6.14 -9.31 -3.40
CA GLU A 87 -7.30 -8.42 -3.15
C GLU A 87 -6.97 -6.92 -3.31
N ALA A 88 -6.29 -6.54 -4.40
CA ALA A 88 -6.03 -5.14 -4.70
C ALA A 88 -7.34 -4.41 -5.07
N HIS A 89 -7.64 -3.32 -4.36
CA HIS A 89 -8.79 -2.46 -4.62
C HIS A 89 -8.35 -1.02 -4.88
N VAL A 90 -8.92 -0.39 -5.88
CA VAL A 90 -8.69 1.02 -6.21
C VAL A 90 -9.93 1.82 -5.85
N ARG A 91 -9.73 2.98 -5.21
CA ARG A 91 -10.79 3.94 -4.91
C ARG A 91 -10.40 5.28 -5.48
N CYS A 92 -11.34 5.94 -6.14
CA CYS A 92 -11.09 7.23 -6.78
C CYS A 92 -12.06 8.28 -6.25
N TYR A 93 -11.54 9.50 -6.02
CA TYR A 93 -12.31 10.61 -5.48
C TYR A 93 -11.99 11.88 -6.27
N GLY A 94 -13.01 12.53 -6.79
CA GLY A 94 -12.92 13.88 -7.35
C GLY A 94 -12.99 14.90 -6.23
N VAL A 95 -11.96 15.71 -6.05
CA VAL A 95 -11.95 16.79 -5.06
C VAL A 95 -12.21 18.10 -5.78
N ALA A 96 -13.36 18.70 -5.54
CA ALA A 96 -13.75 19.95 -6.17
C ALA A 96 -14.26 20.95 -5.13
N LYS A 97 -13.96 22.23 -5.36
CA LYS A 97 -14.49 23.32 -4.55
C LYS A 97 -15.73 23.86 -5.27
N ARG A 98 -16.92 23.64 -4.71
CA ARG A 98 -18.20 24.00 -5.34
C ARG A 98 -18.50 25.51 -5.30
N HIS A 99 -17.99 26.21 -4.29
CA HIS A 99 -18.14 27.65 -4.11
C HIS A 99 -16.88 28.24 -3.47
N SER A 100 -16.54 29.49 -3.78
CA SER A 100 -15.32 30.17 -3.32
C SER A 100 -15.13 30.19 -1.80
N ASP A 101 -16.22 30.09 -1.04
CA ASP A 101 -16.24 30.11 0.43
C ASP A 101 -16.53 28.74 1.08
N ALA A 102 -16.79 27.71 0.28
CA ALA A 102 -17.07 26.36 0.78
C ALA A 102 -15.77 25.54 0.94
N PRO A 103 -15.71 24.62 1.91
CA PRO A 103 -14.61 23.66 1.99
C PRO A 103 -14.56 22.76 0.75
N PHE A 104 -13.41 22.14 0.50
CA PHE A 104 -13.26 21.15 -0.58
C PHE A 104 -14.21 19.97 -0.34
N GLN A 105 -15.00 19.63 -1.36
CA GLN A 105 -15.91 18.49 -1.32
C GLN A 105 -15.29 17.31 -2.08
N THR A 106 -15.26 16.14 -1.45
CA THR A 106 -14.84 14.88 -2.07
C THR A 106 -16.04 14.16 -2.66
N LEU A 107 -16.02 13.89 -3.96
CA LEU A 107 -17.05 13.16 -4.68
C LEU A 107 -16.48 11.77 -5.04
N PRO A 108 -17.11 10.67 -4.61
CA PRO A 108 -16.65 9.34 -4.99
C PRO A 108 -16.83 9.15 -6.50
N MET A 109 -15.80 8.62 -7.16
CA MET A 109 -15.84 8.27 -8.58
C MET A 109 -15.87 6.75 -8.72
N ARG A 110 -16.69 6.27 -9.65
CA ARG A 110 -16.88 4.84 -9.92
C ARG A 110 -15.91 4.35 -10.99
N ILE A 111 -15.33 3.17 -10.78
CA ILE A 111 -14.42 2.53 -11.73
C ILE A 111 -15.22 1.58 -12.62
N GLN A 112 -15.25 1.85 -13.93
CA GLN A 112 -15.96 1.01 -14.89
C GLN A 112 -15.15 -0.24 -15.31
N SER A 113 -13.82 -0.16 -15.28
CA SER A 113 -12.93 -1.25 -15.68
C SER A 113 -11.64 -1.23 -14.84
N PRO A 114 -11.35 -2.28 -14.05
CA PRO A 114 -12.21 -3.42 -13.73
C PRO A 114 -13.45 -2.96 -12.91
N ASP A 115 -14.62 -3.57 -13.16
CA ASP A 115 -15.89 -3.19 -12.53
C ASP A 115 -15.84 -3.34 -11.00
N ASP A 116 -16.13 -2.26 -10.29
CA ASP A 116 -16.05 -2.16 -8.83
C ASP A 116 -17.36 -2.52 -8.10
N ASN A 117 -18.38 -3.02 -8.81
CA ASN A 117 -19.71 -3.39 -8.31
C ASN A 117 -19.72 -4.29 -7.06
N LEU A 118 -18.70 -5.14 -6.88
CA LEU A 118 -18.61 -6.05 -5.73
C LEU A 118 -18.10 -5.38 -4.44
N GLY A 119 -17.81 -4.08 -4.49
CA GLY A 119 -17.34 -3.29 -3.35
C GLY A 119 -15.85 -3.48 -3.08
N ALA A 120 -15.19 -2.38 -2.72
CA ALA A 120 -13.83 -2.43 -2.20
C ALA A 120 -13.87 -2.86 -0.73
N PHE A 121 -13.67 -4.15 -0.45
CA PHE A 121 -13.68 -4.66 0.92
C PHE A 121 -12.42 -4.18 1.65
N VAL A 122 -12.63 -3.33 2.66
CA VAL A 122 -11.57 -2.89 3.58
C VAL A 122 -11.79 -3.68 4.87
N LEU A 123 -11.12 -4.84 4.99
CA LEU A 123 -11.07 -5.57 6.26
C LEU A 123 -10.14 -4.83 7.23
N LEU A 124 -10.70 -4.10 8.19
CA LEU A 124 -9.93 -3.32 9.18
C LEU A 124 -9.07 -4.17 10.13
N ALA A 125 -9.27 -5.50 10.14
CA ALA A 125 -8.52 -6.43 10.98
C ALA A 125 -7.17 -6.88 10.40
N LEU A 126 -6.86 -6.55 9.14
CA LEU A 126 -5.59 -6.87 8.49
C LEU A 126 -4.81 -5.59 8.15
N PRO A 127 -3.47 -5.59 8.21
CA PRO A 127 -2.66 -4.45 7.78
C PRO A 127 -2.82 -4.25 6.28
N GLN A 128 -3.51 -3.17 5.89
CA GLN A 128 -3.76 -2.87 4.48
C GLN A 128 -2.66 -2.00 3.86
N LEU A 129 -2.35 -2.29 2.61
CA LEU A 129 -1.53 -1.43 1.76
C LEU A 129 -2.40 -0.28 1.24
N ILE A 130 -2.08 0.95 1.61
CA ILE A 130 -2.75 2.14 1.08
C ILE A 130 -1.72 2.97 0.33
N ALA A 131 -1.80 2.96 -1.00
CA ALA A 131 -1.05 3.85 -1.86
C ALA A 131 -1.97 5.01 -2.28
N ARG A 132 -1.48 6.25 -2.16
CA ARG A 132 -2.24 7.46 -2.51
C ARG A 132 -1.50 8.19 -3.61
N TYR A 133 -2.23 8.61 -4.63
CA TYR A 133 -1.74 9.48 -5.70
C TYR A 133 -2.82 10.50 -6.02
N SER A 134 -2.42 11.73 -6.37
CA SER A 134 -3.32 12.82 -6.69
C SER A 134 -2.92 13.45 -8.02
N TYR A 135 -3.90 13.63 -8.90
CA TYR A 135 -3.74 14.38 -10.14
C TYR A 135 -4.30 15.79 -9.95
N THR A 136 -3.50 16.79 -10.30
CA THR A 136 -3.98 18.17 -10.43
C THR A 136 -4.55 18.39 -11.83
N ALA A 137 -5.21 19.53 -12.07
CA ALA A 137 -5.75 19.86 -13.38
C ALA A 137 -4.67 19.87 -14.48
N ASP A 138 -3.43 20.25 -14.14
CA ASP A 138 -2.29 20.31 -15.07
C ASP A 138 -1.77 18.91 -15.48
N ASP A 139 -1.97 17.92 -14.60
CA ASP A 139 -1.60 16.53 -14.81
C ASP A 139 -2.59 15.79 -15.72
N ILE A 140 -3.77 16.38 -15.95
CA ILE A 140 -4.83 15.79 -16.77
C ILE A 140 -4.64 16.20 -18.23
N LYS A 141 -4.38 15.23 -19.11
CA LYS A 141 -4.18 15.44 -20.54
C LYS A 141 -5.40 14.97 -21.35
N TRP A 142 -5.99 15.90 -22.09
CA TRP A 142 -7.15 15.63 -22.95
C TRP A 142 -6.72 15.06 -24.30
N HIS A 143 -7.55 14.21 -24.90
CA HIS A 143 -7.32 13.61 -26.22
C HIS A 143 -6.02 12.81 -26.33
N HIS A 144 -5.55 12.26 -25.21
CA HIS A 144 -4.39 11.38 -25.16
C HIS A 144 -4.82 10.01 -24.63
N THR A 145 -4.03 9.00 -24.95
CA THR A 145 -4.12 7.67 -24.38
C THR A 145 -2.72 7.20 -23.98
N PHE A 146 -2.62 6.11 -23.24
CA PHE A 146 -1.31 5.59 -22.81
C PHE A 146 -0.65 4.78 -23.92
N ALA A 147 0.66 4.92 -24.06
CA ALA A 147 1.44 4.05 -24.95
C ALA A 147 1.29 2.57 -24.50
N PRO A 148 1.22 1.62 -25.44
CA PRO A 148 1.20 0.20 -25.10
C PRO A 148 2.53 -0.18 -24.43
N CYS A 149 2.49 -0.43 -23.12
CA CYS A 149 3.66 -0.76 -22.29
C CYS A 149 3.77 -2.25 -21.97
N VAL A 150 2.85 -3.08 -22.47
CA VAL A 150 2.85 -4.54 -22.24
C VAL A 150 3.12 -5.23 -23.57
N SER A 151 4.17 -6.06 -23.60
CA SER A 151 4.55 -6.87 -24.75
C SER A 151 4.71 -8.33 -24.34
N ARG A 152 4.75 -9.25 -25.32
CA ARG A 152 5.09 -10.65 -25.07
C ARG A 152 6.56 -10.87 -25.34
N ASP A 153 7.26 -11.49 -24.39
CA ASP A 153 8.63 -11.92 -24.58
C ASP A 153 8.70 -13.00 -25.68
N PRO A 154 9.51 -12.82 -26.73
CA PRO A 154 9.67 -13.81 -27.78
C PRO A 154 10.29 -15.13 -27.31
N VAL A 155 11.05 -15.14 -26.21
CA VAL A 155 11.77 -16.34 -25.74
C VAL A 155 10.97 -17.09 -24.68
N THR A 156 10.51 -16.37 -23.65
CA THR A 156 9.81 -17.00 -22.51
C THR A 156 8.30 -17.11 -22.70
N HIS A 157 7.74 -16.47 -23.73
CA HIS A 157 6.30 -16.27 -23.94
C HIS A 157 5.58 -15.58 -22.76
N GLY A 158 6.32 -15.02 -21.80
CA GLY A 158 5.78 -14.26 -20.68
C GLY A 158 5.33 -12.87 -21.11
N ALA A 159 4.43 -12.26 -20.31
CA ALA A 159 4.12 -10.84 -20.46
C ALA A 159 5.24 -10.00 -19.82
N VAL A 160 5.78 -9.05 -20.57
CA VAL A 160 6.81 -8.11 -20.13
C VAL A 160 6.22 -6.71 -20.12
N VAL A 161 6.44 -5.98 -19.04
CA VAL A 161 6.00 -4.60 -18.88
C VAL A 161 7.22 -3.70 -19.03
N ASP A 162 7.19 -2.81 -20.02
CA ASP A 162 8.17 -1.76 -20.21
C ASP A 162 7.79 -0.53 -19.38
N PHE A 163 8.54 -0.29 -18.31
CA PHE A 163 8.29 0.82 -17.39
C PHE A 163 8.70 2.19 -17.96
N ASP A 164 9.52 2.24 -19.02
CA ASP A 164 9.89 3.51 -19.66
C ASP A 164 8.70 4.06 -20.46
N LEU A 165 7.89 3.16 -21.04
CA LEU A 165 6.66 3.50 -21.75
C LEU A 165 5.45 3.74 -20.81
N PHE A 166 5.51 3.30 -19.56
CA PHE A 166 4.40 3.37 -18.61
C PHE A 166 3.88 4.79 -18.33
N HIS A 167 4.74 5.80 -18.44
CA HIS A 167 4.34 7.21 -18.29
C HIS A 167 4.10 7.93 -19.61
N THR A 168 4.38 7.25 -20.73
CA THR A 168 4.37 7.86 -22.06
C THR A 168 2.96 7.95 -22.59
N LEU A 169 2.61 9.14 -23.10
CA LEU A 169 1.31 9.41 -23.69
C LEU A 169 1.42 9.45 -25.20
N VAL A 170 0.41 8.94 -25.88
CA VAL A 170 0.24 9.04 -27.32
C VAL A 170 -1.10 9.72 -27.63
N PRO A 171 -1.24 10.40 -28.77
CA PRO A 171 -2.52 10.95 -29.19
C PRO A 171 -3.60 9.87 -29.19
N ALA A 172 -4.77 10.17 -28.63
CA ALA A 172 -5.88 9.23 -28.65
C ALA A 172 -6.33 9.01 -30.10
N PRO A 173 -6.67 7.77 -30.50
CA PRO A 173 -7.29 7.53 -31.79
C PRO A 173 -8.56 8.39 -31.90
N SER A 174 -8.73 9.03 -33.05
CA SER A 174 -9.99 9.70 -33.37
C SER A 174 -11.11 8.67 -33.23
N CYS A 175 -12.14 9.01 -32.44
CA CYS A 175 -13.31 8.15 -32.28
C CYS A 175 -13.76 7.69 -33.67
N PRO A 176 -13.95 6.39 -33.93
CA PRO A 176 -14.57 5.97 -35.17
C PRO A 176 -15.94 6.62 -35.21
N SER A 177 -16.12 7.53 -36.16
CA SER A 177 -17.42 8.05 -36.52
C SER A 177 -18.27 6.84 -36.91
N THR A 178 -19.22 6.51 -36.02
CA THR A 178 -20.42 5.74 -36.34
C THR A 178 -20.19 4.25 -36.64
N VAL A 179 -20.49 3.38 -35.67
CA VAL A 179 -21.08 2.08 -36.00
C VAL A 179 -22.59 2.29 -35.91
N VAL A 180 -23.24 2.47 -37.06
CA VAL A 180 -24.71 2.39 -37.22
C VAL A 180 -25.14 0.96 -36.98
#